data_AF-A0A965U959-F1
#
_entry.id   AF-A0A965U959-F1
#
_cell.length_a   1.000
_cell.length_b   1.000
_cell.length_c   1.000
_cell.angle_alpha   90.00
_cell.angle_beta   90.00
_cell.angle_gamma   90.00
#
_symmetry.space_group_name_H-M   'P 1'
#
loop_
_entity.id
_entity.type
_entity.pdbx_description
1 polymer ?
#
loop_
_entity_poly.entity_id
_entity_poly.type
_entity_poly.pdbx_seq_one_letter_code
_entity_poly.pdbx_strand_id
1 'polypeptide(L)'
;MKQFIHDITHFQWQDGQAAFVGQDGKVILTFLNPLCVKVEYRFEGAEIKPLSENASRWILSGASSSRTCEISDHGDFFLAEAENGLSVQVEKRRALVSVLYKGQLVHGGAFRNPDLVVPAYPVRLLKDGQHLVARFNFPAEPEDEFYGLGDKGGLPNRRGRRFSMFNRDSLGYDAANSDPLYKSIPFYLKINRKAQSLCGVLFPETLIRVMDFGRNNL
;
A
#
# COMPACT_ATOMS: atom_id res chain seq x y z
N MET A 1 6.78 12.88 -17.04
CA MET A 1 6.17 11.59 -17.41
C MET A 1 5.44 11.03 -16.19
N LYS A 2 4.21 10.56 -16.39
CA LYS A 2 3.36 9.95 -15.36
C LYS A 2 2.81 8.66 -15.95
N GLN A 3 3.01 7.54 -15.27
CA GLN A 3 2.61 6.20 -15.74
C GLN A 3 1.70 5.55 -14.69
N PHE A 4 0.79 4.70 -15.16
CA PHE A 4 -0.23 4.01 -14.37
C PHE A 4 -0.37 2.59 -14.89
N ILE A 5 -0.74 1.64 -14.04
CA ILE A 5 -1.17 0.32 -14.50
C ILE A 5 -2.68 0.38 -14.68
N HIS A 6 -3.18 -0.10 -15.82
CA HIS A 6 -4.60 -0.04 -16.16
C HIS A 6 -4.99 -1.16 -17.10
N ASP A 7 -6.29 -1.32 -17.34
CA ASP A 7 -6.86 -2.34 -18.24
C ASP A 7 -6.24 -3.73 -18.05
N ILE A 8 -6.32 -4.26 -16.82
CA ILE A 8 -5.92 -5.63 -16.49
C ILE A 8 -6.76 -6.60 -17.32
N THR A 9 -6.10 -7.48 -18.07
CA THR A 9 -6.76 -8.40 -19.01
C THR A 9 -6.78 -9.84 -18.51
N HIS A 10 -5.74 -10.26 -17.79
CA HIS A 10 -5.58 -11.64 -17.33
C HIS A 10 -4.66 -11.70 -16.11
N PHE A 11 -4.53 -12.90 -15.52
CA PHE A 11 -3.54 -13.19 -14.49
C PHE A 11 -2.67 -14.38 -14.88
N GLN A 12 -1.47 -14.46 -14.30
CA GLN A 12 -0.50 -15.53 -14.48
C GLN A 12 0.03 -15.97 -13.12
N TRP A 13 0.14 -17.28 -12.91
CA TRP A 13 0.79 -17.85 -11.73
C TRP A 13 2.27 -18.07 -12.01
N GLN A 14 3.14 -17.55 -11.14
CA GLN A 14 4.57 -17.79 -11.19
C GLN A 14 5.15 -17.77 -9.78
N ASP A 15 5.91 -18.80 -9.41
CA ASP A 15 6.66 -18.87 -8.14
C ASP A 15 5.84 -18.56 -6.88
N GLY A 16 4.58 -19.03 -6.84
CA GLY A 16 3.65 -18.79 -5.72
C GLY A 16 3.08 -17.36 -5.68
N GLN A 17 3.20 -16.61 -6.76
CA GLN A 17 2.66 -15.26 -6.93
C GLN A 17 1.62 -15.23 -8.04
N ALA A 18 0.57 -14.45 -7.86
CA ALA A 18 -0.42 -14.16 -8.88
C ALA A 18 -0.15 -12.78 -9.48
N ALA A 19 0.27 -12.74 -10.75
CA ALA A 19 0.54 -11.52 -11.49
C ALA A 19 -0.64 -11.16 -12.39
N PHE A 20 -1.31 -10.06 -12.09
CA PHE A 20 -2.42 -9.47 -12.85
C PHE A 20 -1.85 -8.48 -13.87
N VAL A 21 -1.94 -8.82 -15.15
CA VAL A 21 -1.25 -8.12 -16.25
C VAL A 21 -2.23 -7.21 -16.97
N GLY A 22 -1.83 -5.94 -17.14
CA GLY A 22 -2.56 -4.94 -17.92
C GLY A 22 -1.61 -4.12 -18.77
N GLN A 23 -2.08 -2.94 -19.19
CA GLN A 23 -1.26 -1.94 -19.85
C GLN A 23 -0.26 -1.32 -18.87
N ASP A 24 0.94 -0.99 -19.37
CA ASP A 24 2.02 -0.30 -18.65
C ASP A 24 2.54 -0.99 -17.38
N GLY A 25 2.17 -2.26 -17.14
CA GLY A 25 2.69 -3.04 -16.03
C GLY A 25 1.77 -4.15 -15.51
N LYS A 26 2.03 -4.57 -14.27
CA LYS A 26 1.28 -5.62 -13.56
C LYS A 26 1.18 -5.38 -12.06
N VAL A 27 0.08 -5.84 -11.47
CA VAL A 27 -0.10 -5.95 -10.02
C VAL A 27 0.22 -7.39 -9.61
N ILE A 28 1.05 -7.58 -8.60
CA ILE A 28 1.47 -8.90 -8.14
C ILE A 28 0.98 -9.10 -6.71
N LEU A 29 0.26 -10.19 -6.48
CA LEU A 29 -0.16 -10.63 -5.15
C LEU A 29 0.72 -11.80 -4.70
N THR A 30 1.21 -11.71 -3.46
CA THR A 30 1.88 -12.84 -2.78
C THR A 30 1.25 -13.02 -1.41
N PHE A 31 0.59 -14.15 -1.21
CA PHE A 31 -0.01 -14.49 0.08
C PHE A 31 1.08 -15.05 1.00
N LEU A 32 1.50 -14.23 1.96
CA LEU A 32 2.56 -14.58 2.91
C LEU A 32 2.04 -15.52 4.02
N ASN A 33 0.76 -15.37 4.38
CA ASN A 33 0.02 -16.29 5.26
C ASN A 33 -1.50 -16.00 5.11
N PRO A 34 -2.41 -16.76 5.75
CA PRO A 34 -3.86 -16.56 5.62
C PRO A 34 -4.40 -15.19 6.06
N LEU A 35 -3.59 -14.33 6.67
CA LEU A 35 -3.97 -12.99 7.15
C LEU A 35 -3.10 -11.89 6.54
N CYS A 36 -2.13 -12.22 5.68
CA CYS A 36 -1.16 -11.28 5.16
C CYS A 36 -0.92 -11.49 3.67
N VAL A 37 -1.19 -10.44 2.89
CA VAL A 37 -0.92 -10.38 1.46
C VAL A 37 0.06 -9.24 1.18
N LYS A 38 1.11 -9.53 0.41
CA LYS A 38 1.98 -8.54 -0.20
C LYS A 38 1.37 -8.13 -1.54
N VAL A 39 1.26 -6.82 -1.76
CA VAL A 39 0.80 -6.23 -3.02
C VAL A 39 1.98 -5.47 -3.64
N GLU A 40 2.41 -5.89 -4.82
CA GLU A 40 3.48 -5.26 -5.59
C GLU A 40 2.93 -4.63 -6.87
N TYR A 41 3.42 -3.45 -7.24
CA TYR A 41 3.12 -2.81 -8.51
C TYR A 41 4.42 -2.74 -9.33
N ARG A 42 4.47 -3.46 -10.46
CA ARG A 42 5.62 -3.46 -11.37
C ARG A 42 5.24 -2.75 -12.67
N PHE A 43 5.82 -1.57 -12.89
CA PHE A 43 5.61 -0.78 -14.09
C PHE A 43 6.54 -1.23 -15.21
N GLU A 44 6.04 -1.26 -16.43
CA GLU A 44 6.84 -1.55 -17.61
C GLU A 44 7.91 -0.46 -17.82
N GLY A 45 9.15 -0.89 -18.11
CA GLY A 45 10.29 0.02 -18.29
C GLY A 45 10.84 0.67 -17.02
N ALA A 46 10.26 0.40 -15.84
CA ALA A 46 10.76 0.89 -14.57
C ALA A 46 11.71 -0.12 -13.91
N GLU A 47 13.01 0.19 -13.90
CA GLU A 47 14.00 -0.66 -13.25
C GLU A 47 13.98 -0.46 -11.72
N ILE A 48 13.79 -1.56 -10.98
CA ILE A 48 13.96 -1.59 -9.53
C ILE A 48 15.43 -1.89 -9.24
N LYS A 49 16.09 -1.00 -8.49
CA LYS A 49 17.49 -1.20 -8.13
C LYS A 49 17.64 -2.48 -7.29
N PRO A 50 18.65 -3.34 -7.56
CA PRO A 50 18.86 -4.57 -6.79
C PRO A 50 18.96 -4.36 -5.28
N LEU A 51 19.51 -3.21 -4.83
CA LEU A 51 19.59 -2.87 -3.42
C LEU A 51 18.19 -2.73 -2.76
N SER A 52 17.25 -2.08 -3.43
CA SER A 52 15.87 -1.92 -2.93
C SER A 52 15.15 -3.27 -2.88
N GLU A 53 15.30 -4.10 -3.92
CA GLU A 53 14.71 -5.44 -3.94
C GLU A 53 15.31 -6.33 -2.83
N ASN A 54 16.63 -6.30 -2.64
CA ASN A 54 17.31 -7.00 -1.55
C ASN A 54 16.84 -6.53 -0.18
N ALA A 55 16.74 -5.22 0.04
CA ALA A 55 16.27 -4.65 1.30
C ALA A 55 14.83 -5.10 1.61
N SER A 56 13.95 -5.07 0.61
CA SER A 56 12.58 -5.57 0.74
C SER A 56 12.54 -7.05 1.14
N ARG A 57 13.35 -7.89 0.48
CA ARG A 57 13.48 -9.32 0.83
C ARG A 57 13.98 -9.53 2.26
N TRP A 58 14.94 -8.74 2.73
CA TRP A 58 15.43 -8.82 4.11
C TRP A 58 14.38 -8.38 5.14
N ILE A 59 13.64 -7.30 4.86
CA ILE A 59 12.54 -6.84 5.73
C ILE A 59 11.48 -7.94 5.87
N LEU A 60 11.22 -8.67 4.79
CA LEU A 60 10.27 -9.77 4.76
C LEU A 60 10.90 -11.13 5.06
N SER A 61 12.15 -11.17 5.55
CA SER A 61 12.82 -12.43 5.88
C SER A 61 12.02 -13.22 6.93
N GLY A 62 11.84 -14.52 6.69
CA GLY A 62 10.98 -15.39 7.51
C GLY A 62 9.50 -15.41 7.09
N ALA A 63 9.05 -14.50 6.21
CA ALA A 63 7.79 -14.69 5.52
C ALA A 63 7.95 -15.75 4.43
N SER A 64 7.23 -16.86 4.53
CA SER A 64 7.21 -17.91 3.51
C SER A 64 5.91 -17.86 2.72
N SER A 65 6.02 -17.70 1.40
CA SER A 65 4.90 -17.97 0.49
C SER A 65 4.65 -19.47 0.52
N SER A 66 3.58 -19.91 1.18
CA SER A 66 3.26 -21.33 1.32
C SER A 66 1.87 -21.69 0.81
N ARG A 67 1.08 -20.71 0.35
CA ARG A 67 -0.33 -20.93 0.02
C ARG A 67 -0.73 -20.29 -1.29
N THR A 68 -1.47 -21.05 -2.08
CA THR A 68 -2.19 -20.60 -3.26
C THR A 68 -3.52 -19.99 -2.83
N CYS A 69 -3.99 -18.98 -3.56
CA CYS A 69 -5.37 -18.49 -3.47
C CYS A 69 -6.17 -19.06 -4.63
N GLU A 70 -7.50 -19.11 -4.50
CA GLU A 70 -8.39 -19.34 -5.63
C GLU A 70 -8.65 -18.01 -6.32
N ILE A 71 -8.54 -17.95 -7.64
CA ILE A 71 -8.77 -16.73 -8.41
C ILE A 71 -9.93 -16.94 -9.38
N SER A 72 -10.92 -16.06 -9.30
CA SER A 72 -12.09 -16.01 -10.17
C SER A 72 -12.20 -14.66 -10.89
N ASP A 73 -12.78 -14.67 -12.09
CA ASP A 73 -13.09 -13.47 -12.86
C ASP A 73 -14.57 -13.08 -12.67
N HIS A 74 -14.82 -11.85 -12.22
CA HIS A 74 -16.15 -11.31 -11.97
C HIS A 74 -16.55 -10.20 -12.96
N GLY A 75 -15.94 -10.18 -14.15
CA GLY A 75 -16.19 -9.17 -15.18
C GLY A 75 -15.31 -7.95 -14.98
N ASP A 76 -15.64 -7.11 -14.00
CA ASP A 76 -14.94 -5.83 -13.75
C ASP A 76 -13.70 -5.96 -12.86
N PHE A 77 -13.55 -7.09 -12.17
CA PHE A 77 -12.42 -7.37 -11.28
C PHE A 77 -12.10 -8.85 -11.25
N PHE A 78 -10.86 -9.17 -10.91
CA PHE A 78 -10.49 -10.51 -10.44
C PHE A 78 -10.59 -10.56 -8.92
N LEU A 79 -11.08 -11.68 -8.39
CA LEU A 79 -11.14 -11.95 -6.95
C LEU A 79 -10.15 -13.05 -6.62
N ALA A 80 -9.20 -12.77 -5.73
CA ALA A 80 -8.26 -13.73 -5.17
C ALA A 80 -8.65 -14.04 -3.72
N GLU A 81 -9.08 -15.27 -3.45
CA GLU A 81 -9.57 -15.71 -2.14
C GLU A 81 -8.56 -16.65 -1.47
N ALA A 82 -8.12 -16.29 -0.27
CA ALA A 82 -7.31 -17.14 0.58
C ALA A 82 -8.17 -17.77 1.68
N GLU A 83 -7.64 -18.82 2.29
CA GLU A 83 -8.24 -19.42 3.48
C GLU A 83 -8.42 -18.39 4.62
N ASN A 84 -9.36 -18.65 5.53
CA ASN A 84 -9.63 -17.84 6.73
C ASN A 84 -10.18 -16.41 6.47
N GLY A 85 -10.67 -16.16 5.25
CA GLY A 85 -11.49 -14.98 4.92
C GLY A 85 -10.73 -13.77 4.40
N LEU A 86 -9.40 -13.85 4.21
CA LEU A 86 -8.67 -12.82 3.48
C LEU A 86 -8.97 -12.96 1.99
N SER A 87 -9.41 -11.88 1.35
CA SER A 87 -9.56 -11.83 -0.10
C SER A 87 -9.09 -10.50 -0.66
N VAL A 88 -8.70 -10.51 -1.93
CA VAL A 88 -8.20 -9.33 -2.64
C VAL A 88 -8.92 -9.20 -3.97
N GLN A 89 -9.56 -8.05 -4.20
CA GLN A 89 -10.12 -7.69 -5.49
C GLN A 89 -9.11 -6.85 -6.26
N VAL A 90 -8.83 -7.22 -7.50
CA VAL A 90 -8.04 -6.44 -8.45
C VAL A 90 -8.98 -5.96 -9.56
N GLU A 91 -9.38 -4.70 -9.46
CA GLU A 91 -10.24 -4.03 -10.43
C GLU A 91 -9.51 -3.80 -11.76
N LYS A 92 -10.18 -4.12 -12.87
CA LYS A 92 -9.50 -4.23 -14.16
C LYS A 92 -9.15 -2.88 -14.78
N ARG A 93 -10.05 -1.90 -14.76
CA ARG A 93 -9.86 -0.64 -15.50
C ARG A 93 -8.70 0.20 -14.95
N ARG A 94 -8.51 0.26 -13.63
CA ARG A 94 -7.55 1.18 -12.98
C ARG A 94 -6.54 0.46 -12.10
N ALA A 95 -6.53 -0.88 -12.13
CA ALA A 95 -5.70 -1.70 -11.27
C ALA A 95 -5.90 -1.37 -9.76
N LEU A 96 -7.13 -1.01 -9.37
CA LEU A 96 -7.46 -0.74 -7.97
C LEU A 96 -7.47 -2.04 -7.16
N VAL A 97 -6.71 -2.05 -6.07
CA VAL A 97 -6.65 -3.18 -5.16
C VAL A 97 -7.54 -2.90 -3.95
N SER A 98 -8.47 -3.81 -3.67
CA SER A 98 -9.27 -3.82 -2.43
C SER A 98 -8.92 -5.05 -1.63
N VAL A 99 -8.49 -4.87 -0.38
CA VAL A 99 -8.21 -5.98 0.54
C VAL A 99 -9.39 -6.11 1.49
N LEU A 100 -9.97 -7.30 1.55
CA LEU A 100 -11.10 -7.63 2.40
C LEU A 100 -10.72 -8.71 3.41
N TYR A 101 -11.31 -8.64 4.59
CA TYR A 101 -11.24 -9.69 5.59
C TYR A 101 -12.66 -10.07 6.01
N LYS A 102 -13.02 -11.35 5.87
CA LYS A 102 -14.36 -11.90 6.11
C LYS A 102 -15.46 -11.09 5.38
N GLY A 103 -15.19 -10.72 4.12
CA GLY A 103 -16.11 -9.96 3.28
C GLY A 103 -16.15 -8.45 3.57
N GLN A 104 -15.42 -7.96 4.57
CA GLN A 104 -15.35 -6.55 4.92
C GLN A 104 -14.11 -5.88 4.33
N LEU A 105 -14.28 -4.73 3.66
CA LEU A 105 -13.16 -3.92 3.18
C LEU A 105 -12.31 -3.41 4.36
N VAL A 106 -11.01 -3.73 4.36
CA VAL A 106 -10.06 -3.28 5.39
C VAL A 106 -9.01 -2.30 4.84
N HIS A 107 -8.64 -2.40 3.55
CA HIS A 107 -7.68 -1.51 2.92
C HIS A 107 -7.92 -1.34 1.41
N GLY A 108 -7.51 -0.20 0.85
CA GLY A 108 -7.60 0.08 -0.57
C GLY A 108 -9.03 0.38 -1.05
N GLY A 109 -9.32 0.00 -2.29
CA GLY A 109 -10.59 0.30 -2.96
C GLY A 109 -10.68 1.70 -3.58
N ALA A 110 -11.86 2.01 -4.11
CA ALA A 110 -12.12 3.29 -4.76
C ALA A 110 -12.52 4.37 -3.74
N PHE A 111 -12.17 5.61 -4.02
CA PHE A 111 -12.74 6.76 -3.32
C PHE A 111 -14.24 6.86 -3.61
N ARG A 112 -15.05 6.93 -2.56
CA ARG A 112 -16.52 6.89 -2.65
C ARG A 112 -17.18 8.26 -2.87
N ASN A 113 -16.42 9.35 -2.80
CA ASN A 113 -16.96 10.70 -2.97
C ASN A 113 -16.57 11.27 -4.36
N PRO A 114 -17.54 11.46 -5.27
CA PRO A 114 -17.28 11.98 -6.62
C PRO A 114 -16.81 13.44 -6.63
N ASP A 115 -17.03 14.21 -5.56
CA ASP A 115 -16.61 15.61 -5.46
C ASP A 115 -15.14 15.75 -5.02
N LEU A 116 -14.49 14.66 -4.62
CA LEU A 116 -13.07 14.66 -4.31
C LEU A 116 -12.26 14.64 -5.61
N VAL A 117 -11.40 15.64 -5.80
CA VAL A 117 -10.43 15.70 -6.91
C VAL A 117 -9.23 14.80 -6.60
N VAL A 118 -9.50 13.52 -6.38
CA VAL A 118 -8.48 12.53 -5.99
C VAL A 118 -7.94 11.75 -7.19
N PRO A 119 -6.69 11.26 -7.11
CA PRO A 119 -6.12 10.44 -8.16
C PRO A 119 -6.94 9.16 -8.40
N ALA A 120 -7.38 8.94 -9.64
CA ALA A 120 -8.18 7.76 -10.01
C ALA A 120 -7.43 6.41 -9.91
N TYR A 121 -6.09 6.46 -9.83
CA TYR A 121 -5.20 5.29 -9.78
C TYR A 121 -4.51 5.19 -8.43
N PRO A 122 -4.42 3.98 -7.83
CA PRO A 122 -3.88 3.81 -6.48
C PRO A 122 -2.37 4.12 -6.45
N VAL A 123 -1.65 3.78 -7.51
CA VAL A 123 -0.21 3.98 -7.62
C VAL A 123 0.11 4.73 -8.92
N ARG A 124 0.95 5.75 -8.79
CA ARG A 124 1.40 6.58 -9.91
C ARG A 124 2.92 6.60 -9.92
N LEU A 125 3.53 6.21 -11.03
CA LEU A 125 4.96 6.35 -11.23
C LEU A 125 5.23 7.71 -11.87
N LEU A 126 6.06 8.52 -11.21
CA LEU A 126 6.38 9.89 -11.61
C LEU A 126 7.88 10.02 -11.84
N LYS A 127 8.25 10.84 -12.82
CA LYS A 127 9.64 11.28 -13.00
C LYS A 127 9.91 12.54 -12.17
N ASP A 128 10.88 12.46 -11.26
CA ASP A 128 11.37 13.54 -10.40
C ASP A 128 12.86 13.76 -10.70
N GLY A 129 13.16 14.67 -11.62
CA GLY A 129 14.51 14.84 -12.17
C GLY A 129 15.00 13.57 -12.88
N GLN A 130 16.09 12.99 -12.37
CA GLN A 130 16.64 11.70 -12.84
C GLN A 130 16.05 10.48 -12.13
N HIS A 131 15.19 10.69 -11.12
CA HIS A 131 14.65 9.61 -10.30
C HIS A 131 13.21 9.27 -10.70
N LEU A 132 12.84 8.01 -10.50
CA LEU A 132 11.45 7.57 -10.51
C LEU A 132 10.92 7.55 -9.08
N VAL A 133 9.71 8.07 -8.88
CA VAL A 133 9.04 8.14 -7.59
C VAL A 133 7.64 7.56 -7.74
N ALA A 134 7.34 6.52 -6.96
CA ALA A 134 5.99 5.99 -6.84
C ALA A 134 5.20 6.78 -5.78
N ARG A 135 3.99 7.21 -6.11
CA ARG A 135 3.03 7.79 -5.16
C ARG A 135 1.83 6.87 -4.99
N PHE A 136 1.65 6.36 -3.78
CA PHE A 136 0.52 5.55 -3.35
C PHE A 136 -0.57 6.45 -2.75
N ASN A 137 -1.82 6.27 -3.17
CA ASN A 137 -2.98 7.03 -2.69
C ASN A 137 -4.08 6.01 -2.43
N PHE A 138 -4.58 6.01 -1.19
CA PHE A 138 -5.62 5.09 -0.75
C PHE A 138 -6.75 5.88 -0.11
N PRO A 139 -8.01 5.42 -0.22
CA PRO A 139 -9.12 6.07 0.43
C PRO A 139 -9.00 5.98 1.96
N ALA A 140 -9.34 7.11 2.60
CA ALA A 140 -9.47 7.26 4.04
C ALA A 140 -10.87 7.80 4.34
N GLU A 141 -11.66 7.01 5.05
CA GLU A 141 -12.98 7.40 5.53
C GLU A 141 -12.85 8.41 6.69
N PRO A 142 -13.87 9.24 6.95
CA PRO A 142 -13.86 10.23 8.04
C PRO A 142 -13.49 9.63 9.41
N GLU A 143 -13.96 8.42 9.69
CA GLU A 143 -13.77 7.71 10.96
C GLU A 143 -12.51 6.83 11.01
N ASP A 144 -11.68 6.86 9.97
CA ASP A 144 -10.39 6.14 9.97
C ASP A 144 -9.38 6.82 10.90
N GLU A 145 -8.85 6.06 11.85
CA GLU A 145 -7.73 6.42 12.70
C GLU A 145 -6.46 5.72 12.22
N PHE A 146 -5.30 6.37 12.40
CA PHE A 146 -4.01 5.85 11.97
C PHE A 146 -3.03 5.85 13.14
N TYR A 147 -2.31 4.76 13.38
CA TYR A 147 -1.36 4.62 14.49
C TYR A 147 -0.05 3.96 14.05
N GLY A 148 1.04 4.19 14.78
CA GLY A 148 2.35 3.57 14.48
C GLY A 148 3.36 4.58 13.93
N LEU A 149 4.08 4.16 12.88
CA LEU A 149 5.26 4.79 12.26
C LEU A 149 6.56 4.76 13.08
N GLY A 150 6.57 4.01 14.18
CA GLY A 150 7.69 3.97 15.11
C GLY A 150 7.80 5.27 15.89
N ASP A 151 9.00 5.86 15.86
CA ASP A 151 9.40 6.97 16.73
C ASP A 151 8.97 8.31 16.12
N LYS A 152 7.77 8.78 16.49
CA LYS A 152 7.15 10.00 15.95
C LYS A 152 6.45 10.82 17.04
N GLY A 153 6.72 12.12 17.06
CA GLY A 153 6.11 13.08 17.97
C GLY A 153 4.63 13.37 17.69
N GLY A 154 4.00 14.05 18.63
CA GLY A 154 2.59 14.45 18.64
C GLY A 154 1.64 13.32 18.99
N LEU A 155 0.34 13.60 18.85
CA LEU A 155 -0.72 12.69 19.25
C LEU A 155 -0.60 11.31 18.58
N PRO A 156 -0.95 10.21 19.29
CA PRO A 156 -0.88 8.85 18.75
C PRO A 156 -1.69 8.66 17.47
N ASN A 157 -2.88 9.24 17.38
CA ASN A 157 -3.65 9.25 16.14
C ASN A 157 -2.98 10.18 15.13
N ARG A 158 -2.56 9.60 14.01
CA ARG A 158 -1.79 10.24 12.95
C ARG A 158 -2.67 10.91 11.88
N ARG A 159 -4.01 10.77 11.98
CA ARG A 159 -4.97 11.40 11.04
C ARG A 159 -4.73 12.91 10.93
N GLY A 160 -4.81 13.43 9.71
CA GLY A 160 -4.64 14.86 9.41
C GLY A 160 -3.18 15.33 9.48
N ARG A 161 -2.22 14.42 9.67
CA ARG A 161 -0.79 14.74 9.80
C ARG A 161 0.03 14.07 8.71
N ARG A 162 1.20 14.65 8.48
CA ARG A 162 2.20 14.19 7.51
C ARG A 162 3.52 13.98 8.23
N PHE A 163 4.18 12.86 7.94
CA PHE A 163 5.41 12.44 8.60
C PHE A 163 6.51 12.18 7.57
N SER A 164 7.71 12.70 7.85
CA SER A 164 8.93 12.46 7.09
C SER A 164 9.55 11.13 7.52
N MET A 165 9.89 10.28 6.55
CA MET A 165 10.59 9.01 6.79
C MET A 165 12.10 9.21 6.61
N PHE A 166 12.66 10.11 7.42
CA PHE A 166 14.08 10.43 7.45
C PHE A 166 14.57 10.28 8.89
N ASN A 167 15.73 9.67 9.11
CA ASN A 167 16.28 9.53 10.45
C ASN A 167 17.21 10.71 10.74
N ARG A 168 16.93 11.44 11.82
CA ARG A 168 17.70 12.62 12.22
C ARG A 168 18.05 12.53 13.71
N ASP A 169 19.28 12.90 14.05
CA ASP A 169 19.63 13.19 15.44
C ASP A 169 18.88 14.43 15.92
N SER A 170 17.91 14.21 16.80
CA SER A 170 16.90 15.18 17.21
C SER A 170 16.98 15.44 18.72
N LEU A 171 18.17 15.83 19.19
CA LEU A 171 18.39 16.18 20.59
C LEU A 171 17.52 17.39 20.99
N GLY A 172 16.81 17.27 22.11
CA GLY A 172 15.90 18.32 22.60
C GLY A 172 14.62 18.48 21.76
N TYR A 173 14.16 17.41 21.09
CA TYR A 173 12.93 17.44 20.31
C TYR A 173 11.70 17.82 21.15
N ASP A 174 10.74 18.48 20.50
CA ASP A 174 9.42 18.76 21.04
C ASP A 174 8.53 17.51 20.84
N ALA A 175 8.14 16.91 21.95
CA ALA A 175 7.29 15.72 21.96
C ALA A 175 5.94 15.93 21.28
N ALA A 176 5.43 17.15 21.15
CA ALA A 176 4.18 17.45 20.47
C ALA A 176 4.32 17.65 18.96
N ASN A 177 5.43 18.25 18.50
CA ASN A 177 5.51 18.79 17.13
C ASN A 177 6.68 18.28 16.30
N SER A 178 7.74 17.75 16.91
CA SER A 178 8.94 17.37 16.16
C SER A 178 8.73 16.12 15.30
N ASP A 179 9.07 16.27 14.02
CA ASP A 179 9.25 15.22 13.03
C ASP A 179 10.15 15.79 11.91
N PRO A 180 11.13 15.04 11.37
CA PRO A 180 11.52 13.66 11.72
C PRO A 180 12.21 13.52 13.08
N LEU A 181 12.28 12.28 13.58
CA LEU A 181 13.03 11.85 14.77
C LEU A 181 14.05 10.76 14.41
N TYR A 182 14.45 9.94 15.40
CA TYR A 182 15.55 8.98 15.28
C TYR A 182 15.26 7.75 14.42
N LYS A 183 13.99 7.31 14.32
CA LYS A 183 13.63 6.04 13.69
C LYS A 183 12.48 6.23 12.70
N SER A 184 12.60 5.58 11.55
CA SER A 184 11.53 5.48 10.55
C SER A 184 11.16 4.02 10.40
N ILE A 185 9.96 3.66 10.88
CA ILE A 185 9.39 2.33 10.70
C ILE A 185 8.15 2.49 9.83
N PRO A 186 8.19 2.13 8.54
CA PRO A 186 7.09 2.37 7.61
C PRO A 186 5.93 1.38 7.77
N PHE A 187 5.46 1.24 9.00
CA PHE A 187 4.36 0.40 9.42
C PHE A 187 3.33 1.22 10.19
N TYR A 188 2.08 1.12 9.80
CA TYR A 188 0.97 1.74 10.54
C TYR A 188 -0.23 0.80 10.63
N LEU A 189 -1.06 1.04 11.64
CA LEU A 189 -2.39 0.46 11.78
C LEU A 189 -3.42 1.45 11.23
N LYS A 190 -4.37 0.96 10.44
CA LYS A 190 -5.60 1.66 10.07
C LYS A 190 -6.75 1.03 10.84
N ILE A 191 -7.48 1.84 11.59
CA ILE A 191 -8.59 1.39 12.43
C ILE A 191 -9.83 2.21 12.09
N ASN A 192 -10.96 1.55 11.85
CA ASN A 192 -12.25 2.20 11.76
C ASN A 192 -13.21 1.55 12.74
N ARG A 193 -13.53 2.24 13.84
CA ARG A 193 -14.38 1.67 14.90
C ARG A 193 -15.84 1.54 14.48
N LYS A 194 -16.31 2.44 13.61
CA LYS A 194 -17.69 2.43 13.10
C LYS A 194 -17.91 1.25 12.15
N ALA A 195 -16.97 1.02 11.24
CA ALA A 195 -16.99 -0.15 10.37
C ALA A 195 -16.61 -1.43 11.14
N GLN A 196 -15.88 -1.35 12.24
CA GLN A 196 -15.24 -2.48 12.93
C GLN A 196 -14.12 -3.15 12.11
N SER A 197 -13.37 -2.36 11.33
CA SER A 197 -12.23 -2.83 10.54
C SER A 197 -10.89 -2.45 11.15
N LEU A 198 -9.92 -3.35 11.04
CA LEU A 198 -8.52 -3.17 11.45
C LEU A 198 -7.60 -3.80 10.40
N CYS A 199 -6.57 -3.08 9.96
CA CYS A 199 -5.46 -3.67 9.22
C CYS A 199 -4.13 -3.02 9.57
N GLY A 200 -3.04 -3.80 9.49
CA GLY A 200 -1.68 -3.28 9.46
C GLY A 200 -1.20 -3.12 8.02
N VAL A 201 -0.48 -2.04 7.75
CA VAL A 201 0.13 -1.75 6.44
C VAL A 201 1.60 -1.51 6.66
N LEU A 202 2.43 -2.38 6.08
CA LEU A 202 3.89 -2.25 6.02
C LEU A 202 4.29 -1.91 4.59
N PHE A 203 5.14 -0.90 4.41
CA PHE A 203 5.88 -0.73 3.17
C PHE A 203 7.30 -1.29 3.34
N PRO A 204 7.62 -2.47 2.79
CA PRO A 204 8.94 -3.07 2.89
C PRO A 204 9.91 -2.42 1.89
N GLU A 205 10.12 -1.11 2.04
CA GLU A 205 10.98 -0.25 1.22
C GLU A 205 11.71 0.75 2.13
N THR A 206 12.98 1.00 1.85
CA THR A 206 13.84 1.86 2.67
C THR A 206 13.83 3.31 2.23
N LEU A 207 13.46 3.59 0.97
CA LEU A 207 13.49 4.92 0.36
C LEU A 207 12.15 5.66 0.43
N ILE A 208 11.31 5.36 1.42
CA ILE A 208 10.06 6.09 1.65
C ILE A 208 10.43 7.49 2.11
N ARG A 209 9.88 8.51 1.46
CA ARG A 209 10.14 9.92 1.83
C ARG A 209 9.14 10.42 2.86
N VAL A 210 7.86 10.11 2.66
CA VAL A 210 6.75 10.73 3.37
C VAL A 210 5.59 9.75 3.51
N MET A 211 4.90 9.79 4.64
CA MET A 211 3.54 9.26 4.80
C MET A 211 2.59 10.39 5.20
N ASP A 212 1.49 10.55 4.46
CA ASP A 212 0.48 11.59 4.66
C ASP A 212 -0.87 10.92 4.95
N PHE A 213 -1.46 11.22 6.11
CA PHE A 213 -2.74 10.66 6.56
C PHE A 213 -3.86 11.68 6.45
N GLY A 214 -3.90 12.44 5.36
CA GLY A 214 -4.92 13.44 5.07
C GLY A 214 -4.62 14.83 5.62
N ARG A 215 -3.33 15.21 5.74
CA ARG A 215 -2.95 16.61 6.05
C ARG A 215 -3.28 17.52 4.88
N ASN A 216 -3.01 17.06 3.66
CA ASN A 216 -3.37 17.76 2.44
C ASN A 216 -4.58 17.03 1.85
N ASN A 217 -5.75 17.65 1.84
CA ASN A 217 -6.96 17.15 1.18
C ASN A 217 -6.81 17.25 -0.36
N LEU A 218 -5.80 16.58 -0.92
CA LEU A 218 -5.52 16.51 -2.35
C LEU A 218 -5.90 15.15 -2.91
#